data_AF-A0A355GF73-F1
#
_entry.id   AF-A0A355GF73-F1
#
_cell.length_a   1.000
_cell.length_b   1.000
_cell.length_c   1.000
_cell.angle_alpha   90.00
_cell.angle_beta   90.00
_cell.angle_gamma   90.00
#
_symmetry.space_group_name_H-M   'P 1'
#
loop_
_entity.id
_entity.type
_entity.pdbx_description
1 polymer ?
#
loop_
_entity_poly.entity_id
_entity_poly.type
_entity_poly.pdbx_seq_one_letter_code
_entity_poly.pdbx_strand_id
1 'polypeptide(L)'
;MLKPLSLFAVCFITLWFVSSETALQAEDKAKSYFLIGNSLTWDTAPSLLDGDVQWHVDCGKSLPYIMAHPEMPCVKTSTLWPQALQEKQYDLISVQSHYGATLDEDLATISKWVEMQPGATFIIHTGWARSETRAKEYASKETSGKMQHSPAYINALLAALQKKYPDRKFKQTHAIDLLDQVNADIENNK
;
A
#
# COMPACT_ATOMS: atom_id res chain seq x y z
N MET A 1 63.50 1.41 -63.82
CA MET A 1 63.10 0.13 -64.44
C MET A 1 62.59 -0.80 -63.35
N LEU A 2 61.42 -1.41 -63.61
CA LEU A 2 60.77 -2.61 -63.03
C LEU A 2 60.83 -2.92 -61.51
N LYS A 3 59.63 -3.14 -60.95
CA LYS A 3 59.32 -3.76 -59.64
C LYS A 3 59.75 -5.24 -59.58
N PRO A 4 59.77 -5.84 -58.37
CA PRO A 4 58.68 -6.79 -58.08
C PRO A 4 58.10 -6.71 -56.65
N LEU A 5 56.85 -7.18 -56.56
CA LEU A 5 56.05 -7.48 -55.37
C LEU A 5 56.73 -8.48 -54.43
N SER A 6 56.47 -8.37 -53.12
CA SER A 6 56.29 -9.54 -52.25
C SER A 6 55.40 -9.21 -51.04
N LEU A 7 54.52 -10.18 -50.77
CA LEU A 7 53.49 -10.31 -49.73
C LEU A 7 54.05 -10.31 -48.28
N PHE A 8 53.13 -10.43 -47.32
CA PHE A 8 53.25 -10.65 -45.85
C PHE A 8 53.18 -9.35 -45.02
N ALA A 9 52.42 -9.23 -43.93
CA ALA A 9 51.41 -10.06 -43.30
C ALA A 9 50.56 -9.18 -42.36
N VAL A 10 49.25 -9.43 -42.36
CA VAL A 10 48.36 -9.59 -41.19
C VAL A 10 48.87 -9.05 -39.84
N CYS A 11 48.17 -8.03 -39.31
CA CYS A 11 47.77 -7.98 -37.90
C CYS A 11 46.69 -6.89 -37.70
N PHE A 12 45.45 -7.17 -38.10
CA PHE A 12 44.29 -6.47 -37.56
C PHE A 12 44.07 -6.99 -36.14
N ILE A 13 44.64 -6.28 -35.15
CA ILE A 13 44.22 -6.44 -33.75
C ILE A 13 42.82 -5.84 -33.68
N THR A 14 41.81 -6.69 -33.85
CA THR A 14 40.45 -6.38 -33.46
C THR A 14 40.45 -6.26 -31.94
N LEU A 15 40.43 -5.03 -31.43
CA LEU A 15 40.06 -4.77 -30.04
C LEU A 15 38.60 -5.22 -29.90
N TRP A 16 38.41 -6.46 -29.49
CA TRP A 16 37.18 -6.89 -28.85
C TRP A 16 37.11 -6.11 -27.54
N PHE A 17 36.41 -4.98 -27.57
CA PHE A 17 35.78 -4.47 -26.36
C PHE A 17 34.81 -5.56 -25.92
N VAL A 18 35.27 -6.40 -25.00
CA VAL A 18 34.41 -7.16 -24.11
C VAL A 18 33.67 -6.08 -23.33
N SER A 19 32.51 -5.68 -23.85
CA SER A 19 31.47 -5.05 -23.06
C SER A 19 31.15 -6.06 -21.97
N SER A 20 31.78 -5.87 -20.81
CA SER A 20 31.32 -6.46 -19.57
C SER A 20 29.92 -5.90 -19.36
N GLU A 21 28.93 -6.57 -19.95
CA GLU A 21 27.57 -6.63 -19.43
C GLU A 21 27.66 -7.29 -18.06
N THR A 22 28.19 -6.56 -17.09
CA THR A 22 27.62 -6.64 -15.75
C THR A 22 26.20 -6.14 -15.92
N ALA A 23 25.32 -7.05 -16.34
CA ALA A 23 23.92 -6.99 -16.03
C ALA A 23 23.88 -6.87 -14.51
N LEU A 24 23.85 -5.61 -14.05
CA LEU A 24 23.50 -5.25 -12.72
C LEU A 24 22.05 -5.73 -12.60
N GLN A 25 21.86 -6.99 -12.25
CA GLN A 25 20.62 -7.42 -11.63
C GLN A 25 20.49 -6.51 -10.41
N ALA A 26 19.68 -5.46 -10.55
CA ALA A 26 19.10 -4.84 -9.39
C ALA A 26 18.41 -5.99 -8.67
N GLU A 27 19.02 -6.51 -7.60
CA GLU A 27 18.26 -7.28 -6.62
C GLU A 27 17.05 -6.40 -6.31
N ASP A 28 15.86 -6.88 -6.65
CA ASP A 28 14.62 -6.22 -6.27
C ASP A 28 14.66 -6.14 -4.75
N LYS A 29 15.11 -5.01 -4.22
CA LYS A 29 15.24 -4.81 -2.79
C LYS A 29 13.88 -5.12 -2.19
N ALA A 30 13.84 -6.11 -1.30
CA ALA A 30 12.62 -6.55 -0.66
C ALA A 30 11.90 -5.32 -0.09
N LYS A 31 10.61 -5.18 -0.44
CA LYS A 31 9.82 -4.01 -0.06
C LYS A 31 9.62 -3.96 1.45
N SER A 32 9.50 -2.74 1.96
CA SER A 32 9.16 -2.47 3.35
C SER A 32 7.71 -1.98 3.48
N TYR A 33 7.01 -2.51 4.47
CA TYR A 33 5.58 -2.31 4.68
C TYR A 33 5.30 -1.87 6.11
N PHE A 34 4.42 -0.89 6.26
CA PHE A 34 3.78 -0.60 7.55
C PHE A 34 2.27 -0.68 7.41
N LEU A 35 1.61 -1.52 8.22
CA LEU A 35 0.15 -1.68 8.19
C LEU A 35 -0.46 -1.13 9.47
N ILE A 36 -1.42 -0.21 9.36
CA ILE A 36 -2.07 0.42 10.51
C ILE A 36 -3.59 0.37 10.38
N GLY A 37 -4.28 -0.08 11.43
CA GLY A 37 -5.72 -0.18 11.41
C GLY A 37 -6.29 -1.03 12.53
N ASN A 38 -7.45 -1.63 12.28
CA ASN A 38 -8.16 -2.43 13.28
C ASN A 38 -7.99 -3.93 13.04
N SER A 39 -8.84 -4.75 13.67
CA SER A 39 -8.81 -6.21 13.54
C SER A 39 -8.85 -6.69 12.08
N LEU A 40 -9.54 -5.98 11.20
CA LEU A 40 -9.58 -6.30 9.78
C LEU A 40 -8.21 -6.16 9.09
N THR A 41 -7.32 -5.29 9.60
CA THR A 41 -5.91 -5.24 9.16
C THR A 41 -5.19 -6.52 9.57
N TRP A 42 -5.44 -7.02 10.78
CA TRP A 42 -4.88 -8.28 11.25
C TRP A 42 -5.41 -9.50 10.48
N ASP A 43 -6.69 -9.49 10.08
CA ASP A 43 -7.31 -10.56 9.29
C ASP A 43 -6.65 -10.77 7.92
N THR A 44 -5.89 -9.79 7.43
CA THR A 44 -5.05 -9.95 6.21
C THR A 44 -3.76 -10.74 6.43
N ALA A 45 -3.53 -11.23 7.65
CA ALA A 45 -2.34 -11.94 8.08
C ALA A 45 -1.01 -11.24 7.69
N PRO A 46 -0.72 -10.03 8.21
CA PRO A 46 0.45 -9.25 7.82
C PRO A 46 1.78 -10.01 7.92
N SER A 47 1.91 -10.94 8.86
CA SER A 47 3.12 -11.77 9.04
C SER A 47 3.42 -12.72 7.87
N LEU A 48 2.49 -12.91 6.95
CA LEU A 48 2.66 -13.75 5.76
C LEU A 48 3.06 -12.96 4.51
N LEU A 49 3.16 -11.62 4.61
CA LEU A 49 3.66 -10.78 3.52
C LEU A 49 5.18 -10.93 3.40
N ASP A 50 5.65 -11.05 2.16
CA ASP A 50 7.09 -11.05 1.87
C ASP A 50 7.71 -9.69 2.15
N GLY A 51 8.97 -9.68 2.61
CA GLY A 51 9.74 -8.47 2.85
C GLY A 51 9.77 -8.02 4.31
N ASP A 52 10.02 -6.73 4.52
CA ASP A 52 10.16 -6.14 5.85
C ASP A 52 8.84 -5.53 6.30
N VAL A 53 8.07 -6.30 7.06
CA VAL A 53 6.68 -5.98 7.40
C VAL A 53 6.54 -5.67 8.88
N GLN A 54 5.96 -4.52 9.19
CA GLN A 54 5.56 -4.13 10.53
C GLN A 54 4.10 -3.70 10.53
N TRP A 55 3.45 -3.78 11.70
CA TRP A 55 2.05 -3.42 11.82
C TRP A 55 1.70 -2.84 13.18
N HIS A 56 0.68 -1.99 13.19
CA HIS A 56 0.04 -1.45 14.37
C HIS A 56 -1.46 -1.71 14.31
N VAL A 57 -1.96 -2.59 15.18
CA VAL A 57 -3.37 -3.01 15.13
C VAL A 57 -4.09 -2.75 16.46
N ASP A 58 -5.16 -1.97 16.41
CA ASP A 58 -6.08 -1.75 17.52
C ASP A 58 -7.54 -2.06 17.15
N CYS A 59 -8.07 -3.11 17.78
CA CYS A 59 -9.27 -3.81 17.35
C CYS A 59 -10.52 -2.97 17.59
N GLY A 60 -11.38 -2.89 16.57
CA GLY A 60 -12.62 -2.11 16.63
C GLY A 60 -12.43 -0.60 16.77
N LYS A 61 -11.21 -0.07 16.56
CA LYS A 61 -10.92 1.36 16.68
C LYS A 61 -10.83 2.04 15.32
N SER A 62 -11.20 3.32 15.30
CA SER A 62 -11.02 4.18 14.14
C SER A 62 -9.59 4.72 14.06
N LEU A 63 -9.16 5.16 12.87
CA LEU A 63 -7.84 5.76 12.70
C LEU A 63 -7.61 6.97 13.63
N PRO A 64 -8.57 7.90 13.82
CA PRO A 64 -8.42 8.99 14.79
C PRO A 64 -8.13 8.51 16.22
N TYR A 65 -8.74 7.40 16.65
CA TYR A 65 -8.48 6.81 17.95
C TYR A 65 -7.05 6.25 18.03
N ILE A 66 -6.63 5.47 17.03
CA ILE A 66 -5.29 4.88 16.94
C ILE A 66 -4.20 5.97 16.93
N MET A 67 -4.47 7.08 16.24
CA MET A 67 -3.59 8.26 16.23
C MET A 67 -3.46 8.90 17.62
N ALA A 68 -4.55 8.97 18.40
CA ALA A 68 -4.55 9.58 19.71
C ALA A 68 -4.03 8.66 20.83
N HIS A 69 -4.13 7.34 20.66
CA HIS A 69 -3.86 6.33 21.69
C HIS A 69 -2.99 5.17 21.17
N PRO A 70 -1.76 5.43 20.69
CA PRO A 70 -0.88 4.39 20.14
C PRO A 70 -0.41 3.33 21.16
N GLU A 71 -0.52 3.56 22.45
CA GLU A 71 0.17 2.80 23.50
C GLU A 71 -0.36 1.40 23.76
N MET A 72 -1.60 1.09 23.38
CA MET A 72 -2.28 -0.15 23.74
C MET A 72 -2.93 -0.85 22.54
N PRO A 73 -2.14 -1.27 21.53
CA PRO A 73 -2.68 -2.07 20.43
C PRO A 73 -3.25 -3.39 20.96
N CYS A 74 -4.34 -3.87 20.35
CA CYS A 74 -4.95 -5.14 20.74
C CYS A 74 -4.07 -6.34 20.36
N VAL A 75 -3.26 -6.23 19.30
CA VAL A 75 -2.34 -7.28 18.86
C VAL A 75 -0.99 -7.08 19.55
N LYS A 76 -0.62 -8.02 20.43
CA LYS A 76 0.60 -7.93 21.27
C LYS A 76 1.91 -7.83 20.49
N THR A 77 1.93 -8.31 19.24
CA THR A 77 3.08 -8.26 18.34
C THR A 77 3.13 -6.97 17.50
N SER A 78 2.22 -6.02 17.74
CA SER A 78 2.25 -4.74 17.04
C SER A 78 3.48 -3.91 17.37
N THR A 79 4.07 -3.35 16.32
CA THR A 79 5.03 -2.24 16.43
C THR A 79 4.27 -0.94 16.62
N LEU A 80 4.67 -0.09 17.57
CA LEU A 80 4.01 1.18 17.82
C LEU A 80 4.28 2.16 16.68
N TRP A 81 3.22 2.67 16.06
CA TRP A 81 3.34 3.54 14.88
C TRP A 81 4.15 4.83 15.11
N PRO A 82 4.10 5.52 16.27
CA PRO A 82 4.83 6.78 16.42
C PRO A 82 6.33 6.60 16.25
N GLN A 83 6.88 5.59 16.92
CA GLN A 83 8.30 5.26 16.84
C GLN A 83 8.65 4.72 15.45
N ALA A 84 7.88 3.75 14.95
CA ALA A 84 8.17 3.10 13.68
C ALA A 84 8.20 4.07 12.50
N LEU A 85 7.23 4.99 12.42
CA LEU A 85 7.12 5.98 11.33
C LEU A 85 8.08 7.17 11.52
N GLN A 86 8.66 7.36 12.70
CA GLN A 86 9.70 8.37 12.93
C GLN A 86 11.09 7.83 12.54
N GLU A 87 11.37 6.57 12.86
CA GLU A 87 12.71 5.98 12.73
C GLU A 87 12.97 5.39 11.34
N LYS A 88 11.94 5.04 10.58
CA LYS A 88 12.07 4.34 9.30
C LYS A 88 11.14 4.92 8.23
N GLN A 89 11.64 4.99 7.00
CA GLN A 89 10.83 5.31 5.81
C GLN A 89 10.42 4.01 5.11
N TYR A 90 9.13 3.82 4.91
CA TYR A 90 8.56 2.62 4.29
C TYR A 90 8.26 2.82 2.80
N ASP A 91 8.32 1.75 2.03
CA ASP A 91 7.92 1.77 0.61
C ASP A 91 6.40 1.85 0.47
N LEU A 92 5.68 1.10 1.31
CA LEU A 92 4.22 1.03 1.32
C LEU A 92 3.67 1.19 2.74
N ILE A 93 2.62 2.00 2.86
CA ILE A 93 1.87 2.14 4.11
C ILE A 93 0.41 1.83 3.84
N SER A 94 -0.10 0.79 4.47
CA SER A 94 -1.50 0.40 4.40
C SER A 94 -2.25 0.98 5.59
N VAL A 95 -3.28 1.76 5.35
CA VAL A 95 -4.15 2.34 6.39
C VAL A 95 -5.57 1.82 6.20
N GLN A 96 -6.25 1.49 7.28
CA GLN A 96 -7.63 0.99 7.24
C GLN A 96 -8.56 1.86 8.08
N SER A 97 -9.38 2.66 7.40
CA SER A 97 -10.51 3.34 8.01
C SER A 97 -11.49 2.36 8.67
N HIS A 98 -12.14 2.80 9.75
CA HIS A 98 -13.15 2.02 10.46
C HIS A 98 -14.28 2.90 10.97
N TYR A 99 -15.35 2.24 11.41
CA TYR A 99 -16.50 2.87 12.03
C TYR A 99 -16.12 3.91 13.09
N GLY A 100 -16.89 4.99 13.14
CA GLY A 100 -16.76 6.04 14.15
C GLY A 100 -16.00 7.29 13.70
N ALA A 101 -15.18 7.21 12.65
CA ALA A 101 -14.60 8.38 11.98
C ALA A 101 -15.59 9.01 10.99
N THR A 102 -15.43 10.29 10.67
CA THR A 102 -15.95 10.93 9.45
C THR A 102 -14.87 10.96 8.37
N LEU A 103 -15.26 11.29 7.14
CA LEU A 103 -14.31 11.45 6.03
C LEU A 103 -13.21 12.47 6.34
N ASP A 104 -13.57 13.60 6.96
CA ASP A 104 -12.61 14.65 7.33
C ASP A 104 -11.66 14.18 8.45
N GLU A 105 -12.17 13.41 9.42
CA GLU A 105 -11.35 12.84 10.50
C GLU A 105 -10.34 11.82 9.96
N ASP A 106 -10.77 10.94 9.04
CA ASP A 106 -9.87 9.99 8.36
C ASP A 106 -8.85 10.72 7.48
N LEU A 107 -9.28 11.69 6.67
CA LEU A 107 -8.40 12.50 5.83
C LEU A 107 -7.33 13.19 6.68
N ALA A 108 -7.73 13.87 7.75
CA ALA A 108 -6.80 14.57 8.64
C ALA A 108 -5.84 13.62 9.34
N THR A 109 -6.29 12.42 9.70
CA THR A 109 -5.46 11.42 10.36
C THR A 109 -4.43 10.82 9.40
N ILE A 110 -4.88 10.36 8.22
CA ILE A 110 -4.02 9.77 7.20
C ILE A 110 -3.01 10.81 6.70
N SER A 111 -3.43 12.07 6.54
CA SER A 111 -2.57 13.21 6.20
C SER A 111 -1.30 13.29 7.06
N LYS A 112 -1.43 13.09 8.38
CA LYS A 112 -0.27 13.17 9.29
C LYS A 112 0.76 12.08 8.97
N TRP A 113 0.31 10.84 8.72
CA TRP A 113 1.22 9.76 8.32
C TRP A 113 1.80 9.98 6.93
N VAL A 114 1.01 10.51 5.98
CA VAL A 114 1.48 10.89 4.64
C VAL A 114 2.63 11.89 4.72
N GLU A 115 2.53 12.87 5.61
CA GLU A 115 3.56 13.89 5.85
C GLU A 115 4.84 13.31 6.50
N MET A 116 4.70 12.36 7.41
CA MET A 116 5.84 11.66 8.03
C MET A 116 6.60 10.76 7.06
N GLN A 117 5.95 10.31 5.99
CA GLN A 117 6.43 9.23 5.12
C GLN A 117 6.45 9.67 3.66
N PRO A 118 7.20 10.72 3.29
CA PRO A 118 7.12 11.37 1.99
C PRO A 118 7.37 10.45 0.79
N GLY A 119 8.16 9.39 0.96
CA GLY A 119 8.48 8.43 -0.10
C GLY A 119 7.46 7.29 -0.27
N ALA A 120 6.58 7.07 0.72
CA ALA A 120 5.70 5.91 0.73
C ALA A 120 4.53 6.03 -0.26
N THR A 121 4.15 4.90 -0.85
CA THR A 121 2.83 4.73 -1.48
C THR A 121 1.81 4.37 -0.40
N PHE A 122 0.75 5.17 -0.28
CA PHE A 122 -0.32 4.91 0.69
C PHE A 122 -1.39 4.02 0.07
N ILE A 123 -1.74 2.94 0.75
CA ILE A 123 -2.80 2.02 0.37
C ILE A 123 -3.96 2.22 1.34
N ILE A 124 -5.12 2.63 0.83
CA ILE A 124 -6.36 2.62 1.59
C ILE A 124 -6.92 1.20 1.54
N HIS A 125 -6.72 0.46 2.62
CA HIS A 125 -7.20 -0.91 2.72
C HIS A 125 -8.70 -0.91 3.02
N THR A 126 -9.48 -1.50 2.12
CA THR A 126 -10.94 -1.55 2.23
C THR A 126 -11.36 -2.73 3.11
N GLY A 127 -11.83 -2.44 4.33
CA GLY A 127 -12.46 -3.45 5.17
C GLY A 127 -13.88 -3.81 4.70
N TRP A 128 -14.55 -4.70 5.42
CA TRP A 128 -15.93 -5.12 5.13
C TRP A 128 -16.88 -4.81 6.30
N ALA A 129 -18.14 -4.56 5.94
CA ALA A 129 -19.22 -4.38 6.90
C ALA A 129 -19.61 -5.69 7.59
N ARG A 130 -20.41 -5.57 8.65
CA ARG A 130 -21.05 -6.73 9.30
C ARG A 130 -21.96 -7.43 8.29
N SER A 131 -22.08 -8.75 8.41
CA SER A 131 -22.89 -9.57 7.47
C SER A 131 -24.31 -9.03 7.29
N GLU A 132 -24.98 -8.64 8.38
CA GLU A 132 -26.34 -8.09 8.34
C GLU A 132 -26.45 -6.78 7.53
N THR A 133 -25.45 -5.90 7.62
CA THR A 133 -25.48 -4.57 6.97
C THR A 133 -24.70 -4.52 5.66
N ARG A 134 -24.01 -5.60 5.28
CA ARG A 134 -23.05 -5.63 4.15
C ARG A 134 -23.63 -5.06 2.85
N ALA A 135 -24.74 -5.63 2.37
CA ALA A 135 -25.34 -5.22 1.10
C ALA A 135 -25.80 -3.75 1.14
N LYS A 136 -26.36 -3.31 2.26
CA LYS A 136 -26.82 -1.93 2.45
C LYS A 136 -25.65 -0.94 2.48
N GLU A 137 -24.60 -1.25 3.24
CA GLU A 137 -23.41 -0.39 3.33
C GLU A 137 -22.69 -0.33 1.99
N TYR A 138 -22.49 -1.46 1.31
CA TYR A 138 -21.84 -1.49 0.00
C TYR A 138 -22.60 -0.64 -1.03
N ALA A 139 -23.93 -0.71 -1.07
CA ALA A 139 -24.76 0.08 -1.98
C ALA A 139 -24.88 1.57 -1.57
N SER A 140 -24.39 1.96 -0.39
CA SER A 140 -24.51 3.33 0.11
C SER A 140 -23.71 4.31 -0.74
N LYS A 141 -24.32 5.47 -1.01
CA LYS A 141 -23.70 6.61 -1.68
C LYS A 141 -23.36 7.75 -0.71
N GLU A 142 -23.65 7.56 0.57
CA GLU A 142 -23.44 8.57 1.61
C GLU A 142 -21.95 8.70 1.96
N THR A 143 -21.47 9.94 2.03
CA THR A 143 -20.05 10.25 2.31
C THR A 143 -19.86 11.30 3.40
N SER A 144 -20.91 12.04 3.76
CA SER A 144 -20.86 13.11 4.77
C SER A 144 -21.03 12.61 6.21
N GLY A 145 -21.47 11.37 6.37
CA GLY A 145 -21.72 10.75 7.67
C GLY A 145 -20.48 10.12 8.30
N LYS A 146 -20.73 9.25 9.29
CA LYS A 146 -19.71 8.36 9.80
C LYS A 146 -19.32 7.32 8.75
N MET A 147 -18.07 6.89 8.81
CA MET A 147 -17.46 5.90 7.96
C MET A 147 -18.37 4.66 7.87
N GLN A 148 -18.64 4.27 6.64
CA GLN A 148 -19.29 3.02 6.27
C GLN A 148 -18.32 2.25 5.38
N HIS A 149 -18.40 0.93 5.43
CA HIS A 149 -17.67 0.10 4.48
C HIS A 149 -18.41 0.15 3.14
N SER A 150 -18.18 1.21 2.37
CA SER A 150 -18.80 1.45 1.06
C SER A 150 -17.77 1.93 0.03
N PRO A 151 -17.90 1.54 -1.25
CA PRO A 151 -17.07 2.10 -2.31
C PRO A 151 -17.17 3.62 -2.40
N ALA A 152 -18.35 4.19 -2.15
CA ALA A 152 -18.56 5.64 -2.19
C ALA A 152 -17.69 6.39 -1.16
N TYR A 153 -17.64 5.92 0.09
CA TYR A 153 -16.82 6.53 1.14
C TYR A 153 -15.33 6.44 0.79
N ILE A 154 -14.85 5.27 0.38
CA ILE A 154 -13.44 5.04 0.05
C ILE A 154 -13.00 5.89 -1.15
N ASN A 155 -13.83 5.96 -2.20
CA ASN A 155 -13.55 6.79 -3.37
C ASN A 155 -13.49 8.27 -3.00
N ALA A 156 -14.38 8.75 -2.13
CA ALA A 156 -14.36 10.12 -1.66
C ALA A 156 -13.10 10.43 -0.83
N LEU A 157 -12.69 9.52 0.05
CA LEU A 157 -11.45 9.65 0.84
C LEU A 157 -10.21 9.68 -0.06
N LEU A 158 -10.12 8.76 -1.04
CA LEU A 158 -9.04 8.73 -2.03
C LEU A 158 -8.98 10.03 -2.83
N ALA A 159 -10.13 10.51 -3.33
CA ALA A 159 -10.20 11.76 -4.07
C ALA A 159 -9.74 12.96 -3.23
N ALA A 160 -10.12 13.00 -1.96
CA ALA A 160 -9.69 14.06 -1.04
C ALA A 160 -8.18 14.01 -0.76
N LEU A 161 -7.61 12.82 -0.57
CA LEU A 161 -6.17 12.62 -0.39
C LEU A 161 -5.38 13.03 -1.65
N GLN A 162 -5.81 12.59 -2.83
CA GLN A 162 -5.18 12.94 -4.11
C GLN A 162 -5.28 14.44 -4.40
N LYS A 163 -6.41 15.08 -4.07
CA LYS A 163 -6.57 16.52 -4.19
C LYS A 163 -5.61 17.29 -3.27
N LYS A 164 -5.42 16.81 -2.04
CA LYS A 164 -4.55 17.46 -1.05
C LYS A 164 -3.06 17.22 -1.35
N TYR A 165 -2.72 16.05 -1.90
CA TYR A 165 -1.34 15.64 -2.17
C TYR A 165 -1.19 15.14 -3.62
N PRO A 166 -1.22 16.04 -4.62
CA PRO A 166 -1.25 15.66 -6.04
C PRO A 166 0.00 14.89 -6.49
N ASP A 167 1.15 15.12 -5.85
CA ASP A 167 2.42 14.46 -6.18
C ASP A 167 2.62 13.12 -5.45
N ARG A 168 1.66 12.71 -4.61
CA ARG A 168 1.74 11.50 -3.78
C ARG A 168 0.95 10.35 -4.38
N LYS A 169 1.43 9.13 -4.17
CA LYS A 169 0.83 7.91 -4.72
C LYS A 169 -0.15 7.29 -3.72
N PHE A 170 -1.39 7.14 -4.15
CA PHE A 170 -2.45 6.46 -3.40
C PHE A 170 -2.99 5.27 -4.19
N LYS A 171 -3.26 4.16 -3.49
CA LYS A 171 -3.87 2.93 -4.02
C LYS A 171 -4.94 2.43 -3.05
N GLN A 172 -5.65 1.37 -3.44
CA GLN A 172 -6.57 0.65 -2.55
C GLN A 172 -6.53 -0.87 -2.81
N THR A 173 -6.98 -1.67 -1.84
CA THR A 173 -6.94 -3.14 -1.92
C THR A 173 -8.17 -3.78 -2.58
N HIS A 174 -9.29 -3.04 -2.74
CA HIS A 174 -10.53 -3.54 -3.34
C HIS A 174 -11.12 -4.80 -2.68
N ALA A 175 -10.80 -5.08 -1.41
CA ALA A 175 -11.27 -6.29 -0.74
C ALA A 175 -12.81 -6.30 -0.57
N ILE A 176 -13.42 -5.14 -0.32
CA ILE A 176 -14.88 -5.06 -0.27
C ILE A 176 -15.55 -5.37 -1.62
N ASP A 177 -14.96 -4.92 -2.73
CA ASP A 177 -15.49 -5.16 -4.08
C ASP A 177 -15.38 -6.65 -4.44
N LEU A 178 -14.26 -7.28 -4.05
CA LEU A 178 -14.07 -8.72 -4.22
C LEU A 178 -15.13 -9.52 -3.45
N LEU A 179 -15.41 -9.15 -2.19
CA LEU A 179 -16.42 -9.85 -1.38
C LEU A 179 -17.84 -9.66 -1.95
N ASP A 180 -18.15 -8.49 -2.48
CA ASP A 180 -19.42 -8.23 -3.17
C ASP A 180 -19.54 -9.08 -4.44
N GLN A 181 -18.48 -9.16 -5.24
CA GLN A 181 -18.42 -9.97 -6.45
C GLN A 181 -18.60 -11.47 -6.13
N VAL A 182 -17.89 -11.99 -5.12
CA VAL A 182 -18.05 -13.39 -4.68
C VAL A 182 -19.49 -13.67 -4.25
N ASN A 183 -20.13 -12.75 -3.53
CA ASN A 183 -21.53 -12.91 -3.14
C ASN A 183 -22.46 -12.94 -4.37
N ALA A 184 -22.23 -12.06 -5.34
CA ALA A 184 -22.99 -12.04 -6.59
C ALA A 184 -22.82 -13.35 -7.37
N ASP A 185 -21.62 -13.93 -7.42
CA ASP A 185 -21.38 -15.21 -8.09
C ASP A 185 -22.11 -16.36 -7.38
N ILE A 186 -22.09 -16.41 -6.04
CA ILE A 186 -22.85 -17.37 -5.25
C ILE A 186 -24.36 -17.27 -5.52
N GLU A 187 -24.92 -16.05 -5.49
CA GLU A 187 -26.35 -15.82 -5.75
C GLU A 187 -26.78 -16.25 -7.18
N ASN A 188 -25.83 -16.20 -8.12
CA ASN A 188 -26.03 -16.60 -9.51
C ASN A 188 -25.62 -18.06 -9.81
N ASN A 189 -25.23 -18.85 -8.79
CA ASN A 189 -24.71 -20.21 -8.93
C ASN A 189 -23.54 -20.33 -9.92
N LYS A 190 -22.58 -19.41 -9.84
CA LYS A 190 -21.36 -19.40 -10.67
C LYS A 190 -20.13 -19.86 -9.90
#